data_AF-A0A7W0T656-F1
#
_entry.id   AF-A0A7W0T656-F1
#
_cell.length_a   1.000
_cell.length_b   1.000
_cell.length_c   1.000
_cell.angle_alpha   90.00
_cell.angle_beta   90.00
_cell.angle_gamma   90.00
#
_symmetry.space_group_name_H-M   'P 1'
#
loop_
_entity.id
_entity.type
_entity.pdbx_description
1 polymer ?
#
loop_
_entity_poly.entity_id
_entity_poly.type
_entity_poly.pdbx_seq_one_letter_code
_entity_poly.pdbx_strand_id
1 'polypeptide(L)'
;MTSGVVAAAFRHRTSRAGDPLLRWHVLVANLVEGNDGRWSAFAHTDLYRAARTAGEIFQAVVRRELTSSLGVEWRRGRHVQEIAGVPSHLLEVFSKRRAEIEAWLAVNGRADTPEAAQEATLATRRGKPEREGERLDAGWKREALNAGWGPEHAETLISHSTQTIASDPVAEVWRLAAAGIDETGGVDIFERVVDPEEWIFDLLRRDLTQTSTTFTRFDLTEAIAARLGAGATVATIDRVVARVLASDQVVSVHQPDPPAPRGRARYTSREMLAVERPLLDTLTTAATHPPLPVDLVDQAIGKRVTIGGDQATAVRTLCAATGPVAVLVGPAGADRSDKRIVGPDKRFSIDADH
;
A
#
# COMPACT_ATOMS: atom_id res chain seq x y z
N MET A 1 -5.81 -26.90 -9.72
CA MET A 1 -6.58 -26.17 -8.69
C MET A 1 -6.60 -27.05 -7.44
N THR A 2 -7.05 -26.57 -6.29
CA THR A 2 -7.21 -27.36 -5.06
C THR A 2 -8.60 -27.13 -4.50
N SER A 3 -9.12 -28.05 -3.69
CA SER A 3 -10.49 -28.00 -3.14
C SER A 3 -10.67 -27.00 -1.99
N GLY A 4 -9.60 -26.34 -1.53
CA GLY A 4 -9.63 -25.34 -0.46
C GLY A 4 -8.55 -25.56 0.58
N VAL A 5 -8.80 -25.17 1.82
CA VAL A 5 -7.93 -25.42 2.98
C VAL A 5 -8.78 -25.84 4.18
N VAL A 6 -8.19 -26.64 5.08
CA VAL A 6 -8.79 -26.94 6.38
C VAL A 6 -8.24 -25.93 7.40
N ALA A 7 -9.13 -25.23 8.11
CA ALA A 7 -8.74 -24.24 9.10
C ALA A 7 -9.64 -24.24 10.34
N ALA A 8 -9.08 -23.86 11.48
CA ALA A 8 -9.80 -23.64 12.73
C ALA A 8 -9.67 -22.18 13.18
N ALA A 9 -10.79 -21.53 13.50
CA ALA A 9 -10.83 -20.12 13.88
C ALA A 9 -11.15 -19.95 15.38
N PHE A 10 -10.27 -19.25 16.09
CA PHE A 10 -10.40 -18.99 17.53
C PHE A 10 -10.55 -17.49 17.76
N ARG A 11 -11.68 -17.09 18.34
CA ARG A 11 -11.97 -15.67 18.64
C ARG A 11 -11.43 -15.29 20.01
N HIS A 12 -10.71 -14.17 20.05
CA HIS A 12 -10.19 -13.55 21.27
C HIS A 12 -10.68 -12.11 21.37
N ARG A 13 -10.78 -11.60 22.61
CA ARG A 13 -11.29 -10.25 22.91
C ARG A 13 -10.29 -9.37 23.65
N THR A 14 -9.07 -9.86 23.89
CA THR A 14 -8.11 -9.22 24.78
C THR A 14 -6.73 -9.07 24.14
N SER A 15 -6.12 -7.91 24.36
CA SER A 15 -4.72 -7.66 24.06
C SER A 15 -3.81 -8.36 25.09
N ARG A 16 -2.49 -8.31 24.87
CA ARG A 16 -1.53 -8.78 25.89
C ARG A 16 -1.49 -7.88 27.12
N ALA A 17 -1.82 -6.59 26.95
CA ALA A 17 -1.91 -5.61 28.02
C ALA A 17 -3.28 -5.61 28.74
N GLY A 18 -4.21 -6.48 28.33
CA GLY A 18 -5.54 -6.57 28.92
C GLY A 18 -6.58 -5.62 28.33
N ASP A 19 -6.24 -4.86 27.28
CA ASP A 19 -7.18 -3.98 26.59
C ASP A 19 -8.20 -4.74 25.74
N PRO A 20 -9.38 -4.15 25.44
CA PRO A 20 -10.30 -4.67 24.44
C PRO A 20 -9.60 -4.80 23.09
N LEU A 21 -9.52 -6.02 22.57
CA LEU A 21 -8.97 -6.30 21.25
C LEU A 21 -9.64 -7.54 20.66
N LEU A 22 -10.65 -7.29 19.83
CA LEU A 22 -11.36 -8.34 19.11
C LEU A 22 -10.50 -8.84 17.94
N ARG A 23 -10.12 -10.11 17.95
CA ARG A 23 -9.32 -10.73 16.89
C ARG A 23 -9.61 -12.22 16.74
N TRP A 24 -9.18 -12.78 15.61
CA TRP A 24 -9.28 -14.20 15.33
C TRP A 24 -7.90 -14.79 15.04
N HIS A 25 -7.59 -15.93 15.65
CA HIS A 25 -6.49 -16.78 15.24
C HIS A 25 -7.06 -17.87 14.33
N VAL A 26 -6.75 -17.79 13.04
CA VAL A 26 -7.15 -18.80 12.05
C VAL A 26 -5.95 -19.70 11.80
N LEU A 27 -5.97 -20.91 12.38
CA LEU A 27 -4.95 -21.92 12.15
C LEU A 27 -5.31 -22.71 10.91
N VAL A 28 -4.52 -22.52 9.84
CA VAL A 28 -4.65 -23.28 8.60
C VAL A 28 -3.76 -24.51 8.69
N ALA A 29 -4.33 -25.70 8.55
CA ALA A 29 -3.56 -26.93 8.51
C ALA A 29 -2.68 -26.92 7.26
N ASN A 30 -1.39 -27.27 7.38
CA ASN A 30 -0.47 -27.41 6.25
C ASN A 30 -0.76 -28.70 5.45
N LEU A 31 -2.00 -28.80 4.97
CA LEU A 31 -2.56 -29.98 4.32
C LEU A 31 -3.65 -29.51 3.35
N VAL A 32 -3.50 -29.87 2.08
CA VAL A 32 -4.47 -29.59 1.02
C VAL A 32 -4.67 -30.83 0.16
N GLU A 33 -5.90 -31.08 -0.24
CA GLU A 33 -6.23 -32.13 -1.21
C GLU A 33 -6.05 -31.56 -2.63
N GLY A 34 -5.15 -32.19 -3.38
CA GLY A 34 -4.93 -31.92 -4.79
C GLY A 34 -6.08 -32.42 -5.65
N ASN A 35 -6.16 -31.93 -6.89
CA ASN A 35 -7.13 -32.42 -7.87
C ASN A 35 -6.96 -33.92 -8.21
N ASP A 36 -5.83 -34.51 -7.85
CA ASP A 36 -5.53 -35.95 -7.96
C ASP A 36 -6.03 -36.75 -6.75
N GLY A 37 -6.73 -36.12 -5.80
CA GLY A 37 -7.21 -36.72 -4.56
C GLY A 37 -6.10 -36.98 -3.53
N ARG A 38 -4.86 -36.54 -3.80
CA ARG A 38 -3.75 -36.72 -2.87
C ARG A 38 -3.64 -35.54 -1.93
N TRP A 39 -3.28 -35.82 -0.68
CA TRP A 39 -3.03 -34.79 0.31
C TRP A 39 -1.55 -34.41 0.33
N SER A 40 -1.26 -33.12 0.20
CA SER A 40 0.10 -32.57 0.25
C SER A 40 0.14 -31.28 1.05
N ALA A 41 1.35 -30.81 1.39
CA ALA A 41 1.55 -29.45 1.88
C ALA A 41 1.24 -28.44 0.76
N PHE A 42 0.60 -27.31 1.10
CA PHE A 42 0.39 -26.24 0.13
C PHE A 42 1.62 -25.31 0.05
N ALA A 43 1.79 -24.61 -1.07
CA ALA A 43 2.90 -23.68 -1.27
C ALA A 43 2.69 -22.38 -0.44
N HIS A 44 3.48 -22.22 0.63
CA HIS A 44 3.32 -21.10 1.59
C HIS A 44 3.62 -19.72 1.02
N THR A 45 4.52 -19.61 0.02
CA THR A 45 5.00 -18.32 -0.49
C THR A 45 3.88 -17.44 -1.06
N ASP A 46 2.89 -18.03 -1.72
CA ASP A 46 1.80 -17.28 -2.32
C ASP A 46 0.79 -16.81 -1.25
N LEU A 47 0.62 -17.54 -0.14
CA LEU A 47 -0.18 -17.07 1.01
C LEU A 47 0.46 -15.86 1.68
N TYR A 48 1.78 -15.85 1.87
CA TYR A 48 2.46 -14.70 2.46
C TYR A 48 2.31 -13.45 1.60
N ARG A 49 2.32 -13.60 0.27
CA ARG A 49 2.06 -12.49 -0.67
C ARG A 49 0.62 -11.99 -0.57
N ALA A 50 -0.34 -12.89 -0.39
CA ALA A 50 -1.75 -12.54 -0.28
C ALA A 50 -2.15 -12.05 1.13
N ALA A 51 -1.27 -12.11 2.13
CA ALA A 51 -1.62 -11.80 3.52
C ALA A 51 -2.12 -10.36 3.71
N ARG A 52 -1.46 -9.40 3.05
CA ARG A 52 -1.86 -7.98 3.12
C ARG A 52 -3.20 -7.75 2.43
N THR A 53 -3.37 -8.30 1.22
CA THR A 53 -4.64 -8.30 0.50
C THR A 53 -5.79 -8.92 1.32
N ALA A 54 -5.56 -10.07 1.94
CA ALA A 54 -6.54 -10.73 2.79
C ALA A 54 -6.91 -9.86 4.01
N GLY A 55 -5.93 -9.16 4.58
CA GLY A 55 -6.15 -8.16 5.64
C GLY A 55 -7.08 -7.04 5.20
N GLU A 56 -6.84 -6.43 4.03
CA GLU A 56 -7.69 -5.35 3.53
C GLU A 56 -9.10 -5.83 3.17
N ILE A 57 -9.24 -7.03 2.57
CA ILE A 57 -10.55 -7.64 2.32
C ILE A 57 -11.29 -7.85 3.65
N PHE A 58 -10.62 -8.42 4.66
CA PHE A 58 -11.21 -8.63 5.98
C PHE A 58 -11.69 -7.32 6.59
N GLN A 59 -10.87 -6.27 6.56
CA GLN A 59 -11.23 -4.96 7.06
C GLN A 59 -12.44 -4.39 6.31
N ALA A 60 -12.43 -4.41 4.97
CA ALA A 60 -13.55 -3.94 4.16
C ALA A 60 -14.86 -4.69 4.44
N VAL A 61 -14.80 -6.02 4.59
CA VAL A 61 -15.98 -6.82 4.90
C VAL A 61 -16.48 -6.52 6.32
N VAL A 62 -15.60 -6.47 7.32
CA VAL A 62 -15.99 -6.13 8.69
C VAL A 62 -16.62 -4.75 8.77
N ARG A 63 -16.10 -3.76 8.04
CA ARG A 63 -16.71 -2.42 8.00
C ARG A 63 -18.13 -2.47 7.45
N ARG A 64 -18.33 -3.19 6.34
CA ARG A 64 -19.65 -3.39 5.74
C ARG A 64 -20.62 -4.06 6.72
N GLU A 65 -20.19 -5.12 7.38
CA GLU A 65 -21.03 -5.85 8.34
C GLU A 65 -21.39 -4.97 9.55
N LEU A 66 -20.45 -4.19 10.08
CA LEU A 66 -20.71 -3.29 11.20
C LEU A 66 -21.63 -2.12 10.81
N THR A 67 -21.42 -1.50 9.65
CA THR A 67 -22.36 -0.50 9.14
C THR A 67 -23.74 -1.12 8.89
N SER A 68 -23.81 -2.32 8.32
CA SER A 68 -25.09 -2.97 8.04
C SER A 68 -25.84 -3.44 9.28
N SER A 69 -25.14 -3.77 10.37
CA SER A 69 -25.76 -4.34 11.58
C SER A 69 -25.95 -3.32 12.70
N LEU A 70 -25.06 -2.32 12.80
CA LEU A 70 -25.04 -1.32 13.87
C LEU A 70 -25.22 0.10 13.33
N GLY A 71 -25.26 0.29 12.01
CA GLY A 71 -25.39 1.59 11.37
C GLY A 71 -24.11 2.44 11.33
N VAL A 72 -23.05 2.00 12.02
CA VAL A 72 -21.91 2.88 12.31
C VAL A 72 -21.25 3.45 11.06
N GLU A 73 -20.85 4.71 11.17
CA GLU A 73 -20.10 5.43 10.15
C GLU A 73 -18.58 5.34 10.38
N TRP A 74 -17.81 5.71 9.35
CA TRP A 74 -16.37 5.56 9.34
C TRP A 74 -15.67 6.90 9.10
N ARG A 75 -14.54 7.10 9.78
CA ARG A 75 -13.63 8.22 9.58
C ARG A 75 -12.21 7.70 9.35
N ARG A 76 -11.40 8.49 8.65
CA ARG A 76 -9.99 8.16 8.42
C ARG A 76 -9.22 8.11 9.74
N GLY A 77 -8.69 6.95 10.08
CA GLY A 77 -7.73 6.77 11.17
C GLY A 77 -6.28 6.86 10.69
N ARG A 78 -5.33 6.60 11.60
CA ARG A 78 -3.89 6.68 11.29
C ARG A 78 -3.43 5.62 10.28
N HIS A 79 -3.97 4.41 10.39
CA HIS A 79 -3.56 3.26 9.56
C HIS A 79 -4.74 2.57 8.87
N VAL A 80 -5.90 2.55 9.52
CA VAL A 80 -7.14 1.97 9.01
C VAL A 80 -8.28 2.94 9.33
N GLN A 81 -9.44 2.72 8.71
CA GLN A 81 -10.65 3.46 9.06
C GLN A 81 -11.07 3.15 10.51
N GLU A 82 -11.56 4.16 11.22
CA GLU A 82 -12.06 4.08 12.60
C GLU A 82 -13.55 4.40 12.62
N ILE A 83 -14.28 3.92 13.64
CA ILE A 83 -15.70 4.24 13.82
C ILE A 83 -15.83 5.74 14.14
N ALA A 84 -16.63 6.46 13.35
CA ALA A 84 -16.95 7.85 13.62
C ALA A 84 -17.77 7.98 14.91
N GLY A 85 -17.46 8.99 15.73
CA GLY A 85 -18.07 9.19 17.05
C GLY A 85 -17.37 8.47 18.21
N VAL A 86 -16.41 7.59 17.94
CA VAL A 86 -15.46 7.12 18.96
C VAL A 86 -14.28 8.10 19.02
N PRO A 87 -14.04 8.77 20.15
CA PRO A 87 -13.04 9.84 20.22
C PRO A 87 -11.62 9.27 20.31
N SER A 88 -10.65 9.97 19.70
CA SER A 88 -9.28 9.47 19.58
C SER A 88 -8.58 9.24 20.92
N HIS A 89 -8.86 10.06 21.94
CA HIS A 89 -8.28 9.89 23.28
C HIS A 89 -8.73 8.56 23.92
N LEU A 90 -9.92 8.06 23.61
CA LEU A 90 -10.39 6.76 24.10
C LEU A 90 -9.61 5.61 23.44
N LEU A 91 -9.27 5.75 22.16
CA LEU A 91 -8.43 4.77 21.46
C LEU A 91 -7.03 4.72 22.06
N GLU A 92 -6.46 5.87 22.43
CA GLU A 92 -5.17 5.97 23.12
C GLU A 92 -5.19 5.26 24.48
N VAL A 93 -6.24 5.49 25.29
CA VAL A 93 -6.45 4.83 26.60
C VAL A 93 -6.42 3.30 26.45
N PHE A 94 -7.08 2.75 25.43
CA PHE A 94 -7.12 1.30 25.17
C PHE A 94 -6.00 0.79 24.26
N SER A 95 -4.97 1.60 23.99
CA SER A 95 -3.80 1.23 23.19
C SER A 95 -2.53 1.08 24.03
N LYS A 96 -2.65 0.57 25.27
CA LYS A 96 -1.54 0.47 26.24
C LYS A 96 -0.34 -0.28 25.67
N ARG A 97 -0.59 -1.36 24.91
CA ARG A 97 0.48 -2.14 24.27
C ARG A 97 1.29 -1.30 23.26
N ARG A 98 0.64 -0.40 22.53
CA ARG A 98 1.30 0.47 21.57
C ARG A 98 2.12 1.54 22.31
N ALA A 99 1.57 2.12 23.38
CA ALA A 99 2.29 3.06 24.22
C ALA A 99 3.58 2.45 24.83
N GLU A 100 3.54 1.18 25.26
CA GLU A 100 4.75 0.46 25.73
C GLU A 100 5.83 0.34 24.64
N ILE A 101 5.41 0.05 23.40
CA ILE A 101 6.33 -0.06 22.25
C ILE A 101 6.94 1.30 21.92
N GLU A 102 6.12 2.35 21.83
CA GLU A 102 6.57 3.70 21.52
C GLU A 102 7.51 4.25 22.60
N ALA A 103 7.20 4.02 23.88
CA ALA A 103 8.07 4.39 24.99
C ALA A 103 9.42 3.67 24.91
N TRP A 104 9.44 2.37 24.59
CA TRP A 104 10.68 1.63 24.43
C TRP A 104 11.50 2.15 23.25
N LEU A 105 10.88 2.42 22.11
CA LEU A 105 11.56 2.98 20.93
C LEU A 105 12.21 4.33 21.26
N ALA A 106 11.46 5.21 21.94
CA ALA A 106 11.95 6.53 22.35
C ALA A 106 13.15 6.44 23.31
N VAL A 107 13.08 5.59 24.34
CA VAL A 107 14.18 5.37 25.30
C VAL A 107 15.43 4.83 24.62
N ASN A 108 15.27 4.03 23.55
CA ASN A 108 16.37 3.43 22.82
C ASN A 108 16.80 4.26 21.58
N GLY A 109 16.25 5.46 21.38
CA GLY A 109 16.59 6.32 20.23
C GLY A 109 16.32 5.67 18.87
N ARG A 110 15.36 4.76 18.79
CA ARG A 110 15.02 4.03 17.56
C ARG A 110 13.88 4.72 16.81
N ALA A 111 13.99 4.79 15.49
CA ALA A 111 12.86 5.15 14.64
C ALA A 111 11.79 4.04 14.68
N ASP A 112 10.52 4.43 14.53
CA ASP A 112 9.39 3.49 14.47
C ASP A 112 9.32 2.83 13.08
N THR A 113 10.20 1.86 12.87
CA THR A 113 10.20 0.98 11.69
C THR A 113 9.60 -0.39 12.06
N PRO A 114 9.12 -1.19 11.09
CA PRO A 114 8.61 -2.53 11.38
C PRO A 114 9.60 -3.42 12.15
N GLU A 115 10.88 -3.35 11.80
CA GLU A 115 11.96 -4.12 12.43
C GLU A 115 12.18 -3.67 13.88
N ALA A 116 12.25 -2.36 14.11
CA ALA A 116 12.41 -1.79 15.45
C ALA A 116 11.17 -2.04 16.32
N ALA A 117 9.97 -1.95 15.76
CA ALA A 117 8.73 -2.25 16.45
C ALA A 117 8.63 -3.74 16.82
N GLN A 118 9.17 -4.65 16.00
CA GLN A 118 9.26 -6.07 16.33
C GLN A 118 10.25 -6.33 17.47
N GLU A 119 11.42 -5.70 17.45
CA GLU A 119 12.42 -5.74 18.52
C GLU A 119 11.81 -5.25 19.84
N ALA A 120 11.23 -4.04 19.82
CA ALA A 120 10.50 -3.46 20.95
C ALA A 120 9.39 -4.38 21.44
N THR A 121 8.65 -5.01 20.50
CA THR A 121 7.57 -5.93 20.83
C THR A 121 8.06 -7.12 21.64
N LEU A 122 9.20 -7.71 21.27
CA LEU A 122 9.79 -8.84 21.98
C LEU A 122 10.38 -8.41 23.33
N ALA A 123 11.07 -7.28 23.37
CA ALA A 123 11.72 -6.76 24.58
C ALA A 123 10.72 -6.36 25.69
N THR A 124 9.58 -5.79 25.31
CA THR A 124 8.55 -5.32 26.25
C THR A 124 7.47 -6.37 26.52
N ARG A 125 7.57 -7.57 25.94
CA ARG A 125 6.55 -8.61 26.05
C ARG A 125 6.53 -9.21 27.45
N ARG A 126 5.51 -8.86 28.24
CA ARG A 126 5.18 -9.58 29.47
C ARG A 126 4.40 -10.87 29.15
N GLY A 127 4.52 -11.86 30.04
CA GLY A 127 3.66 -13.06 30.01
C GLY A 127 2.19 -12.64 30.03
N LYS A 128 1.33 -13.37 29.30
CA LYS A 128 -0.11 -13.07 29.35
C LYS A 128 -0.61 -13.53 30.71
N PRO A 129 -1.10 -12.66 31.60
CA PRO A 129 -1.72 -13.13 32.83
C PRO A 129 -2.94 -13.97 32.44
N GLU A 130 -3.00 -15.22 32.90
CA GLU A 130 -4.23 -16.00 32.84
C GLU A 130 -5.24 -15.32 33.74
N ARG A 131 -6.23 -14.69 33.11
CA ARG A 131 -7.37 -14.08 33.80
C ARG A 131 -8.61 -14.84 33.37
N GLU A 132 -8.67 -16.09 33.82
CA GLU A 132 -9.82 -16.95 33.61
C GLU A 132 -10.94 -16.49 34.55
N GLY A 133 -12.15 -16.24 34.00
CA GLY A 133 -13.33 -15.89 34.80
C GLY A 133 -13.49 -14.42 35.22
N GLU A 134 -12.55 -13.52 34.92
CA GLU A 134 -12.74 -12.08 35.18
C GLU A 134 -13.73 -11.43 34.20
N ARG A 135 -14.72 -10.70 34.74
CA ARG A 135 -15.56 -9.75 33.99
C ARG A 135 -14.74 -8.52 33.60
N LEU A 136 -13.87 -8.68 32.60
CA LEU A 136 -13.04 -7.60 32.04
C LEU A 136 -13.87 -6.41 31.56
N ASP A 137 -15.13 -6.65 31.18
CA ASP A 137 -16.09 -5.64 30.76
C ASP A 137 -16.37 -4.59 31.83
N ALA A 138 -16.43 -4.95 33.11
CA ALA A 138 -16.63 -3.99 34.20
C ALA A 138 -15.42 -3.05 34.36
N GLY A 139 -14.21 -3.60 34.22
CA GLY A 139 -12.97 -2.83 34.27
C GLY A 139 -12.87 -1.83 33.12
N TRP A 140 -13.13 -2.29 31.89
CA TRP A 140 -13.12 -1.45 30.70
C TRP A 140 -14.20 -0.37 30.75
N LYS A 141 -15.42 -0.68 31.22
CA LYS A 141 -16.48 0.33 31.39
C LYS A 141 -16.05 1.45 32.33
N ARG A 142 -15.41 1.11 33.46
CA ARG A 142 -14.91 2.11 34.41
C ARG A 142 -13.79 2.96 33.81
N GLU A 143 -12.85 2.34 33.08
CA GLU A 143 -11.77 3.06 32.41
C GLU A 143 -12.31 4.02 31.33
N ALA A 144 -13.28 3.57 30.54
CA ALA A 144 -13.95 4.41 29.54
C ALA A 144 -14.72 5.57 30.18
N LEU A 145 -15.47 5.31 31.26
CA LEU A 145 -16.16 6.35 32.04
C LEU A 145 -15.18 7.39 32.60
N ASN A 146 -14.04 6.96 33.12
CA ASN A 146 -12.98 7.88 33.59
C ASN A 146 -12.40 8.72 32.45
N ALA A 147 -12.41 8.20 31.22
CA ALA A 147 -12.05 8.93 30.01
C ALA A 147 -13.21 9.78 29.42
N GLY A 148 -14.33 9.89 30.14
CA GLY A 148 -15.50 10.69 29.73
C GLY A 148 -16.35 10.05 28.64
N TRP A 149 -16.20 8.75 28.36
CA TRP A 149 -16.97 8.04 27.34
C TRP A 149 -17.62 6.78 27.91
N GLY A 150 -18.94 6.79 28.06
CA GLY A 150 -19.70 5.76 28.76
C GLY A 150 -20.65 4.95 27.86
N PRO A 151 -21.36 3.95 28.43
CA PRO A 151 -22.35 3.15 27.71
C PRO A 151 -23.41 3.97 26.98
N GLU A 152 -23.91 5.06 27.57
CA GLU A 152 -24.89 5.96 26.94
C GLU A 152 -24.37 6.59 25.65
N HIS A 153 -23.07 6.92 25.57
CA HIS A 153 -22.46 7.45 24.36
C HIS A 153 -22.39 6.37 23.27
N ALA A 154 -22.07 5.13 23.64
CA ALA A 154 -22.08 3.99 22.73
C ALA A 154 -23.49 3.69 22.20
N GLU A 155 -24.49 3.70 23.08
CA GLU A 155 -25.90 3.50 22.73
C GLU A 155 -26.42 4.61 21.83
N THR A 156 -26.07 5.87 22.13
CA THR A 156 -26.39 7.03 21.28
C THR A 156 -25.79 6.85 19.89
N LEU A 157 -24.50 6.52 19.81
CA LEU A 157 -23.78 6.27 18.56
C LEU A 157 -24.46 5.19 17.71
N ILE A 158 -24.84 4.06 18.30
CA ILE A 158 -25.51 2.96 17.58
C ILE A 158 -26.96 3.33 17.21
N SER A 159 -27.68 4.02 18.10
CA SER A 159 -29.09 4.37 17.87
C SER A 159 -29.27 5.42 16.79
N HIS A 160 -28.41 6.46 16.77
CA HIS A 160 -28.45 7.52 15.75
C HIS A 160 -28.09 7.01 14.35
N SER A 161 -27.39 5.88 14.31
CA SER A 161 -26.88 5.28 13.09
C SER A 161 -27.90 4.37 12.37
N THR A 162 -29.11 4.15 12.91
CA THR A 162 -30.10 3.22 12.31
C THR A 162 -30.85 3.74 11.08
N GLN A 163 -30.37 4.80 10.41
CA GLN A 163 -30.94 5.25 9.13
C GLN A 163 -30.01 5.02 7.94
N THR A 164 -30.52 4.21 7.00
CA THR A 164 -30.12 4.03 5.60
C THR A 164 -29.11 2.91 5.32
N ILE A 165 -29.62 1.71 5.09
CA ILE A 165 -28.95 0.71 4.23
C ILE A 165 -29.80 0.58 2.97
N ALA A 166 -29.47 1.38 1.96
CA ALA A 166 -30.02 1.20 0.63
C ALA A 166 -29.01 0.42 -0.24
N SER A 167 -29.45 -0.74 -0.73
CA SER A 167 -29.03 -1.39 -1.99
C SER A 167 -27.57 -1.86 -2.20
N ASP A 168 -27.40 -2.88 -3.04
CA ASP A 168 -26.12 -3.46 -3.47
C ASP A 168 -25.30 -2.42 -4.27
N PRO A 169 -24.03 -2.11 -3.92
CA PRO A 169 -23.48 -0.76 -4.05
C PRO A 169 -22.42 -0.64 -5.15
N VAL A 170 -22.44 -1.45 -6.22
CA VAL A 170 -21.40 -1.32 -7.26
C VAL A 170 -21.40 0.08 -7.89
N ALA A 171 -22.56 0.72 -8.02
CA ALA A 171 -22.66 2.10 -8.48
C ALA A 171 -22.16 3.13 -7.44
N GLU A 172 -22.13 2.79 -6.16
CA GLU A 172 -21.70 3.68 -5.08
C GLU A 172 -20.18 3.69 -4.86
N VAL A 173 -19.44 2.77 -5.49
CA VAL A 173 -17.98 2.64 -5.33
C VAL A 173 -17.21 3.75 -6.06
N TRP A 174 -17.76 4.31 -7.13
CA TRP A 174 -17.08 5.29 -7.99
C TRP A 174 -17.12 6.69 -7.38
N ARG A 175 -16.43 6.86 -6.24
CA ARG A 175 -16.31 8.13 -5.54
C ARG A 175 -14.85 8.50 -5.31
N LEU A 176 -14.55 9.78 -5.48
CA LEU A 176 -13.25 10.36 -5.20
C LEU A 176 -13.43 11.56 -4.26
N ALA A 177 -12.51 11.68 -3.30
CA ALA A 177 -12.38 12.87 -2.48
C ALA A 177 -11.98 14.07 -3.35
N ALA A 178 -12.75 15.15 -3.25
CA ALA A 178 -12.51 16.42 -3.91
C ALA A 178 -12.39 17.53 -2.86
N ALA A 179 -11.50 18.49 -3.11
CA ALA A 179 -11.38 19.69 -2.29
C ALA A 179 -12.22 20.82 -2.93
N GLY A 180 -13.19 21.33 -2.19
CA GLY A 180 -13.92 22.54 -2.48
C GLY A 180 -13.47 23.69 -1.59
N ILE A 181 -13.85 24.90 -1.96
CA ILE A 181 -13.72 26.07 -1.07
C ILE A 181 -15.12 26.36 -0.55
N ASP A 182 -15.30 26.36 0.77
CA ASP A 182 -16.55 26.69 1.43
C ASP A 182 -16.87 28.19 1.31
N GLU A 183 -18.08 28.58 1.73
CA GLU A 183 -18.56 29.97 1.67
C GLU A 183 -17.70 30.95 2.49
N THR A 184 -16.87 30.44 3.41
CA THR A 184 -15.97 31.20 4.28
C THR A 184 -14.52 31.21 3.79
N GLY A 185 -14.23 30.56 2.65
CA GLY A 185 -12.88 30.45 2.10
C GLY A 185 -12.05 29.28 2.66
N GLY A 186 -12.65 28.41 3.48
CA GLY A 186 -12.03 27.19 3.99
C GLY A 186 -12.00 26.08 2.94
N VAL A 187 -10.98 25.21 2.99
CA VAL A 187 -10.95 24.03 2.12
C VAL A 187 -11.80 22.94 2.76
N ASP A 188 -12.90 22.58 2.09
CA ASP A 188 -13.76 21.47 2.49
C ASP A 188 -13.46 20.24 1.62
N ILE A 189 -13.41 19.05 2.21
CA ILE A 189 -13.17 17.80 1.48
C ILE A 189 -14.48 17.02 1.44
N PHE A 190 -15.00 16.81 0.23
CA PHE A 190 -16.25 16.09 0.00
C PHE A 190 -16.06 14.95 -0.99
N GLU A 191 -16.94 13.94 -0.90
CA GLU A 191 -16.95 12.80 -1.82
C GLU A 191 -17.79 13.13 -3.05
N ARG A 192 -17.18 13.08 -4.24
CA ARG A 192 -17.86 13.28 -5.53
C ARG A 192 -17.99 11.95 -6.25
N VAL A 193 -19.18 11.67 -6.78
CA VAL A 193 -19.41 10.54 -7.70
C VAL A 193 -18.73 10.84 -9.04
N VAL A 194 -17.96 9.88 -9.54
CA VAL A 194 -17.16 10.01 -10.77
C VAL A 194 -17.46 8.87 -11.75
N ASP A 195 -17.07 9.04 -13.00
CA ASP A 195 -17.10 7.95 -13.98
C ASP A 195 -16.11 6.83 -13.58
N PRO A 196 -16.43 5.55 -13.86
CA PRO A 196 -15.55 4.44 -13.52
C PRO A 196 -14.13 4.58 -14.06
N GLU A 197 -13.97 5.14 -15.27
CA GLU A 197 -12.65 5.32 -15.88
C GLU A 197 -11.82 6.43 -15.18
N GLU A 198 -12.46 7.49 -14.67
CA GLU A 198 -11.78 8.50 -13.85
C GLU A 198 -11.28 7.89 -12.54
N TRP A 199 -12.13 7.10 -11.88
CA TRP A 199 -11.78 6.40 -10.65
C TRP A 199 -10.63 5.40 -10.85
N ILE A 200 -10.67 4.63 -11.95
CA ILE A 200 -9.62 3.67 -12.31
C ILE A 200 -8.30 4.39 -12.56
N PHE A 201 -8.32 5.49 -13.30
CA PHE A 201 -7.12 6.29 -13.56
C PHE A 201 -6.46 6.73 -12.25
N ASP A 202 -7.26 7.28 -11.34
CA ASP A 202 -6.79 7.75 -10.04
C ASP A 202 -6.25 6.60 -9.17
N LEU A 203 -6.94 5.45 -9.12
CA LEU A 203 -6.47 4.23 -8.42
C LEU A 203 -5.11 3.77 -8.95
N LEU A 204 -4.99 3.64 -10.27
CA LEU A 204 -3.76 3.18 -10.89
C LEU A 204 -2.62 4.12 -10.55
N ARG A 205 -2.82 5.43 -10.73
CA ARG A 205 -1.78 6.44 -10.55
C ARG A 205 -1.36 6.62 -9.10
N ARG A 206 -2.31 6.70 -8.17
CA ARG A 206 -2.03 7.05 -6.76
C ARG A 206 -1.63 5.86 -5.90
N ASP A 207 -2.24 4.70 -6.11
CA ASP A 207 -2.04 3.57 -5.18
C ASP A 207 -1.21 2.43 -5.77
N LEU A 208 -1.23 2.24 -7.10
CA LEU A 208 -0.57 1.09 -7.73
C LEU A 208 0.74 1.45 -8.41
N THR A 209 0.82 2.59 -9.09
CA THR A 209 1.97 2.96 -9.92
C THR A 209 2.74 4.19 -9.45
N GLN A 210 2.47 4.68 -8.23
CA GLN A 210 3.21 5.80 -7.66
C GLN A 210 4.67 5.45 -7.36
N THR A 211 4.92 4.23 -6.89
CA THR A 211 6.24 3.76 -6.42
C THR A 211 6.73 2.50 -7.12
N SER A 212 5.90 1.92 -8.00
CA SER A 212 6.21 0.72 -8.79
C SER A 212 5.75 0.92 -10.23
N THR A 213 6.45 0.37 -11.21
CA THR A 213 6.00 0.39 -12.62
C THR A 213 5.02 -0.74 -12.93
N THR A 214 4.94 -1.76 -12.07
CA THR A 214 4.04 -2.91 -12.26
C THR A 214 3.36 -3.33 -10.96
N PHE A 215 2.19 -3.94 -11.09
CA PHE A 215 1.42 -4.46 -9.97
C PHE A 215 0.83 -5.84 -10.32
N THR A 216 0.49 -6.60 -9.29
CA THR A 216 -0.20 -7.89 -9.40
C THR A 216 -1.69 -7.74 -9.12
N ARG A 217 -2.47 -8.80 -9.37
CA ARG A 217 -3.88 -8.82 -8.94
C ARG A 217 -4.03 -8.67 -7.42
N PHE A 218 -3.06 -9.14 -6.62
CA PHE A 218 -3.09 -9.00 -5.17
C PHE A 218 -2.94 -7.54 -4.75
N ASP A 219 -1.99 -6.83 -5.34
CA ASP A 219 -1.79 -5.38 -5.10
C ASP A 219 -3.04 -4.59 -5.50
N LEU A 220 -3.63 -4.91 -6.67
CA LEU A 220 -4.88 -4.29 -7.13
C LEU A 220 -6.04 -4.53 -6.17
N THR A 221 -6.23 -5.78 -5.73
CA THR A 221 -7.32 -6.16 -4.83
C THR A 221 -7.15 -5.48 -3.47
N GLU A 222 -5.91 -5.42 -2.98
CA GLU A 222 -5.55 -4.72 -1.75
C GLU A 222 -5.89 -3.23 -1.84
N ALA A 223 -5.43 -2.54 -2.89
CA ALA A 223 -5.69 -1.12 -3.10
C ALA A 223 -7.19 -0.81 -3.20
N ILE A 224 -7.94 -1.64 -3.92
CA ILE A 224 -9.40 -1.52 -4.02
C ILE A 224 -10.06 -1.70 -2.64
N ALA A 225 -9.72 -2.76 -1.91
CA ALA A 225 -10.30 -3.03 -0.60
C ALA A 225 -9.97 -1.92 0.43
N ALA A 226 -8.77 -1.35 0.36
CA ALA A 226 -8.36 -0.22 1.18
C ALA A 226 -9.16 1.06 0.87
N ARG A 227 -9.49 1.32 -0.41
CA ARG A 227 -10.30 2.48 -0.83
C ARG A 227 -11.77 2.41 -0.45
N LEU A 228 -12.30 1.20 -0.23
CA LEU A 228 -13.73 1.01 0.03
C LEU A 228 -14.10 1.48 1.44
N GLY A 229 -14.40 2.79 1.57
CA GLY A 229 -14.65 3.53 2.81
C GLY A 229 -15.45 2.77 3.86
N ALA A 230 -16.78 2.77 3.76
CA ALA A 230 -17.67 2.03 4.68
C ALA A 230 -17.59 0.50 4.53
N GLY A 231 -16.74 0.00 3.63
CA GLY A 231 -16.57 -1.41 3.37
C GLY A 231 -17.41 -1.95 2.22
N ALA A 232 -17.16 -3.21 1.86
CA ALA A 232 -17.87 -3.91 0.81
C ALA A 232 -17.84 -5.43 1.05
N THR A 233 -18.74 -6.15 0.37
CA THR A 233 -18.68 -7.62 0.33
C THR A 233 -17.52 -8.10 -0.54
N VAL A 234 -17.07 -9.34 -0.32
CA VAL A 234 -16.06 -9.98 -1.19
C VAL A 234 -16.51 -9.99 -2.66
N ALA A 235 -17.79 -10.30 -2.91
CA ALA A 235 -18.37 -10.31 -4.25
C ALA A 235 -18.30 -8.93 -4.93
N THR A 236 -18.53 -7.84 -4.17
CA THR A 236 -18.37 -6.48 -4.70
C THR A 236 -16.92 -6.15 -5.01
N ILE A 237 -15.98 -6.49 -4.12
CA ILE A 237 -14.54 -6.32 -4.37
C ILE A 237 -14.13 -7.06 -5.65
N ASP A 238 -14.52 -8.33 -5.79
CA ASP A 238 -14.21 -9.12 -6.98
C ASP A 238 -14.81 -8.54 -8.26
N ARG A 239 -16.05 -8.02 -8.21
CA ARG A 239 -16.70 -7.33 -9.34
C ARG A 239 -15.92 -6.07 -9.74
N VAL A 240 -15.50 -5.25 -8.77
CA VAL A 240 -14.71 -4.03 -9.03
C VAL A 240 -13.34 -4.40 -9.61
N VAL A 241 -12.63 -5.36 -9.02
CA VAL A 241 -11.35 -5.87 -9.54
C VAL A 241 -11.50 -6.35 -10.99
N ALA A 242 -12.56 -7.11 -11.29
CA ALA A 242 -12.83 -7.55 -12.66
C ALA A 242 -13.09 -6.37 -13.61
N ARG A 243 -13.82 -5.34 -13.18
CA ARG A 243 -14.06 -4.13 -13.98
C ARG A 243 -12.79 -3.33 -14.24
N VAL A 244 -11.90 -3.21 -13.25
CA VAL A 244 -10.60 -2.52 -13.41
C VAL A 244 -9.71 -3.29 -14.37
N LEU A 245 -9.58 -4.61 -14.21
CA LEU A 245 -8.78 -5.44 -15.12
C LEU A 245 -9.32 -5.48 -16.57
N ALA A 246 -10.61 -5.17 -16.77
CA ALA A 246 -11.23 -5.05 -18.07
C ALA A 246 -11.11 -3.65 -18.69
N SER A 247 -10.64 -2.63 -17.94
CA SER A 247 -10.42 -1.29 -18.47
C SER A 247 -9.23 -1.27 -19.42
N ASP A 248 -9.32 -0.46 -20.46
CA ASP A 248 -8.26 -0.26 -21.45
C ASP A 248 -7.04 0.47 -20.86
N GLN A 249 -7.19 1.06 -19.66
CA GLN A 249 -6.13 1.67 -18.88
C GLN A 249 -5.20 0.65 -18.21
N VAL A 250 -5.59 -0.63 -18.13
CA VAL A 250 -4.75 -1.69 -17.55
C VAL A 250 -4.15 -2.52 -18.67
N VAL A 251 -2.82 -2.64 -18.67
CA VAL A 251 -2.06 -3.39 -19.67
C VAL A 251 -1.37 -4.56 -19.00
N SER A 252 -1.51 -5.76 -19.56
CA SER A 252 -0.78 -6.94 -19.06
C SER A 252 0.70 -6.85 -19.47
N VAL A 253 1.59 -6.98 -18.49
CA VAL A 253 3.04 -7.02 -18.69
C VAL A 253 3.44 -8.49 -18.72
N HIS A 254 3.69 -9.02 -19.93
CA HIS A 254 4.23 -10.36 -20.21
C HIS A 254 3.61 -11.51 -19.39
N GLN A 255 2.79 -12.34 -20.05
CA GLN A 255 2.57 -13.71 -19.58
C GLN A 255 3.83 -14.51 -19.93
N PRO A 256 4.60 -15.04 -18.96
CA PRO A 256 5.58 -16.07 -19.30
C PRO A 256 4.86 -17.23 -20.00
N ASP A 257 5.57 -17.95 -20.88
CA ASP A 257 5.12 -19.24 -21.40
C ASP A 257 5.91 -20.35 -20.67
N PRO A 258 5.27 -21.17 -19.83
CA PRO A 258 3.82 -21.26 -19.58
C PRO A 258 3.27 -20.11 -18.72
N PRO A 259 1.96 -19.79 -18.84
CA PRO A 259 1.31 -18.71 -18.11
C PRO A 259 1.63 -18.76 -16.62
N ALA A 260 2.01 -17.62 -16.06
CA ALA A 260 2.29 -17.55 -14.63
C ALA A 260 1.06 -18.05 -13.84
N PRO A 261 1.24 -18.89 -12.80
CA PRO A 261 0.15 -19.29 -11.92
C PRO A 261 -0.67 -18.08 -11.45
N ARG A 262 -1.99 -18.27 -11.23
CA ARG A 262 -2.90 -17.20 -10.76
C ARG A 262 -2.26 -16.43 -9.59
N GLY A 263 -2.15 -15.11 -9.74
CA GLY A 263 -1.50 -14.23 -8.74
C GLY A 263 -0.09 -13.77 -9.10
N ARG A 264 0.54 -14.34 -10.14
CA ARG A 264 1.86 -13.90 -10.63
C ARG A 264 1.82 -13.06 -11.91
N ALA A 265 0.66 -12.98 -12.56
CA ALA A 265 0.46 -12.07 -13.67
C ALA A 265 0.74 -10.63 -13.23
N ARG A 266 1.57 -9.93 -13.99
CA ARG A 266 1.87 -8.52 -13.77
C ARG A 266 1.10 -7.65 -14.76
N TYR A 267 0.73 -6.48 -14.29
CA TYR A 267 0.02 -5.46 -15.02
C TYR A 267 0.74 -4.12 -14.81
N THR A 268 0.51 -3.19 -15.73
CA THR A 268 0.93 -1.80 -15.62
C THR A 268 -0.22 -0.91 -16.08
N SER A 269 -0.13 0.39 -15.81
CA SER A 269 -1.10 1.37 -16.31
C SER A 269 -0.73 1.81 -17.73
N ARG A 270 -1.72 2.19 -18.53
CA ARG A 270 -1.50 2.79 -19.85
C ARG A 270 -0.70 4.09 -19.74
N GLU A 271 -0.90 4.85 -18.65
CA GLU A 271 -0.09 6.03 -18.35
C GLU A 271 1.39 5.66 -18.19
N MET A 272 1.73 4.65 -17.40
CA MET A 272 3.12 4.20 -17.23
C MET A 272 3.71 3.72 -18.55
N LEU A 273 2.95 2.96 -19.34
CA LEU A 273 3.38 2.55 -20.68
C LEU A 273 3.63 3.75 -21.60
N ALA A 274 2.79 4.79 -21.54
CA ALA A 274 2.97 6.01 -22.32
C ALA A 274 4.20 6.81 -21.88
N VAL A 275 4.55 6.78 -20.59
CA VAL A 275 5.79 7.37 -20.06
C VAL A 275 7.02 6.59 -20.52
N GLU A 276 6.94 5.26 -20.57
CA GLU A 276 8.04 4.40 -21.00
C GLU A 276 8.23 4.38 -22.53
N ARG A 277 7.17 4.64 -23.30
CA ARG A 277 7.18 4.49 -24.77
C ARG A 277 8.25 5.35 -25.48
N PRO A 278 8.41 6.65 -25.18
CA PRO A 278 9.46 7.45 -25.80
C PRO A 278 10.87 6.91 -25.56
N LEU A 279 11.13 6.32 -24.38
CA LEU A 279 12.40 5.68 -24.07
C LEU A 279 12.63 4.45 -24.96
N LEU A 280 11.62 3.59 -25.09
CA LEU A 280 11.69 2.40 -25.95
C LEU A 280 11.82 2.78 -27.44
N ASP A 281 11.11 3.81 -27.89
CA ASP A 281 11.20 4.30 -29.26
C ASP A 281 12.61 4.86 -29.54
N THR A 282 13.23 5.54 -28.56
CA THR A 282 14.64 6.00 -28.65
C THR A 282 15.60 4.81 -28.77
N LEU A 283 15.38 3.73 -28.02
CA LEU A 283 16.22 2.52 -28.04
C LEU A 283 16.06 1.70 -29.33
N THR A 284 14.88 1.72 -29.94
CA THR A 284 14.56 0.91 -31.14
C THR A 284 14.76 1.67 -32.44
N THR A 285 14.78 3.01 -32.40
CA THR A 285 15.20 3.82 -33.54
C THR A 285 16.68 3.56 -33.79
N ALA A 286 17.05 3.25 -35.04
CA ALA A 286 18.44 3.06 -35.48
C ALA A 286 19.23 4.39 -35.51
N ALA A 287 19.05 5.24 -34.49
CA ALA A 287 19.79 6.47 -34.34
C ALA A 287 21.15 6.13 -33.75
N THR A 288 22.15 6.00 -34.63
CA THR A 288 23.54 5.90 -34.23
C THR A 288 24.13 7.29 -34.17
N HIS A 289 24.67 7.68 -33.01
CA HIS A 289 25.48 8.90 -32.93
C HIS A 289 26.93 8.57 -33.32
N PRO A 290 27.60 9.44 -34.10
CA PRO A 290 29.02 9.24 -34.37
C PRO A 290 29.81 9.35 -33.05
N PRO A 291 30.83 8.50 -32.84
CA PRO A 291 31.64 8.58 -31.64
C PRO A 291 32.37 9.91 -31.58
N LEU A 292 32.60 10.43 -30.37
CA LEU A 292 33.39 11.65 -30.22
C LEU A 292 34.86 11.38 -30.57
N PRO A 293 35.55 12.32 -31.26
CA PRO A 293 36.97 12.18 -31.56
C PRO A 293 37.78 11.95 -30.29
N VAL A 294 38.63 10.92 -30.30
CA VAL A 294 39.46 10.50 -29.15
C VAL A 294 40.29 11.68 -28.62
N ASP A 295 40.85 12.48 -29.51
CA ASP A 295 41.70 13.63 -29.16
C ASP A 295 40.95 14.67 -28.30
N LEU A 296 39.67 14.91 -28.60
CA LEU A 296 38.84 15.84 -27.83
C LEU A 296 38.49 15.25 -26.46
N VAL A 297 38.23 13.94 -26.39
CA VAL A 297 37.95 13.24 -25.14
C VAL A 297 39.17 13.23 -24.24
N ASP A 298 40.35 12.90 -24.77
CA ASP A 298 41.61 12.90 -24.02
C ASP A 298 42.03 14.30 -23.58
N GLN A 299 41.82 15.32 -24.41
CA GLN A 299 42.04 16.71 -24.01
C GLN A 299 41.09 17.13 -22.87
N ALA A 300 39.82 16.71 -22.91
CA ALA A 300 38.85 17.00 -21.86
C ALA A 300 39.18 16.28 -20.54
N ILE A 301 39.61 15.01 -20.60
CA ILE A 301 40.09 14.23 -19.45
C ILE A 301 41.34 14.89 -18.87
N GLY A 302 42.31 15.26 -19.70
CA GLY A 302 43.57 15.89 -19.26
C GLY A 302 43.39 17.26 -18.59
N LYS A 303 42.30 17.97 -18.88
CA LYS A 303 41.92 19.23 -18.19
C LYS A 303 41.33 19.00 -16.79
N ARG A 304 41.00 17.77 -16.40
CA ARG A 304 40.40 17.44 -15.09
C ARG A 304 41.40 16.72 -14.20
N VAL A 305 41.96 17.44 -13.23
CA VAL A 305 42.99 16.94 -12.31
C VAL A 305 42.46 15.87 -11.33
N THR A 306 41.15 15.75 -11.17
CA THR A 306 40.50 14.91 -10.15
C THR A 306 39.97 13.57 -10.66
N ILE A 307 40.10 13.27 -11.97
CA ILE A 307 39.53 12.03 -12.55
C ILE A 307 40.48 10.85 -12.38
N GLY A 308 40.00 9.75 -11.77
CA GLY A 308 40.77 8.51 -11.62
C GLY A 308 40.88 7.72 -12.93
N GLY A 309 41.79 6.74 -12.99
CA GLY A 309 42.00 5.90 -14.19
C GLY A 309 40.75 5.15 -14.64
N ASP A 310 39.97 4.63 -13.70
CA ASP A 310 38.72 3.92 -13.99
C ASP A 310 37.64 4.86 -14.53
N GLN A 311 37.56 6.08 -14.01
CA GLN A 311 36.64 7.12 -14.49
C GLN A 311 37.03 7.62 -15.89
N ALA A 312 38.33 7.80 -16.15
CA ALA A 312 38.83 8.16 -17.48
C ALA A 312 38.52 7.06 -18.51
N THR A 313 38.65 5.79 -18.12
CA THR A 313 38.28 4.64 -18.95
C THR A 313 36.77 4.64 -19.23
N ALA A 314 35.94 4.85 -18.20
CA ALA A 314 34.49 4.95 -18.35
C ALA A 314 34.07 6.08 -19.32
N VAL A 315 34.67 7.27 -19.21
CA VAL A 315 34.39 8.40 -20.11
C VAL A 315 34.75 8.05 -21.55
N ARG A 316 35.92 7.44 -21.80
CA ARG A 316 36.31 7.00 -23.15
C ARG A 316 35.33 5.97 -23.72
N THR A 317 34.92 4.99 -22.92
CA THR A 317 33.95 3.96 -23.34
C THR A 317 32.59 4.56 -23.68
N LEU A 318 32.08 5.50 -22.87
CA LEU A 318 30.82 6.19 -23.14
C LEU A 318 30.90 7.07 -24.38
N CYS A 319 31.99 7.82 -24.57
CA CYS A 319 32.18 8.72 -25.71
C CYS A 319 32.43 7.99 -27.04
N ALA A 320 32.91 6.74 -26.98
CA ALA A 320 33.08 5.87 -28.14
C ALA A 320 31.82 5.06 -28.49
N ALA A 321 30.80 5.07 -27.62
CA ALA A 321 29.57 4.34 -27.87
C ALA A 321 28.78 4.98 -29.01
N THR A 322 28.30 4.15 -29.94
CA THR A 322 27.56 4.57 -31.13
C THR A 322 26.06 4.29 -31.05
N GLY A 323 25.62 3.65 -29.97
CA GLY A 323 24.21 3.34 -29.73
C GLY A 323 23.43 4.55 -29.18
N PRO A 324 22.09 4.49 -29.21
CA PRO A 324 21.22 5.57 -28.71
C PRO A 324 21.33 5.76 -27.20
N VAL A 325 21.77 4.73 -26.46
CA VAL A 325 21.99 4.78 -25.01
C VAL A 325 23.27 4.03 -24.67
N ALA A 326 24.12 4.63 -23.84
CA ALA A 326 25.29 4.02 -23.24
C ALA A 326 25.13 4.01 -21.71
N VAL A 327 25.33 2.86 -21.07
CA VAL A 327 25.10 2.67 -19.64
C VAL A 327 26.43 2.42 -18.92
N LEU A 328 26.67 3.18 -17.85
CA LEU A 328 27.79 2.95 -16.94
C LEU A 328 27.26 2.38 -15.62
N VAL A 329 27.71 1.18 -15.25
CA VAL A 329 27.36 0.54 -13.98
C VAL A 329 28.50 0.73 -12.99
N GLY A 330 28.23 1.40 -11.87
CA GLY A 330 29.19 1.59 -10.77
C GLY A 330 28.76 0.83 -9.51
N PRO A 331 29.70 0.49 -8.61
CA PRO A 331 29.37 -0.12 -7.32
C PRO A 331 28.50 0.80 -6.47
N ALA A 332 27.55 0.22 -5.73
CA ALA A 332 26.65 0.96 -4.85
C ALA A 332 27.46 1.76 -3.80
N GLY A 333 27.26 3.07 -3.73
CA GLY A 333 27.92 3.96 -2.75
C GLY A 333 29.08 4.80 -3.30
N ALA A 334 29.48 4.63 -4.57
CA ALA A 334 30.36 5.59 -5.22
C ALA A 334 29.56 6.84 -5.65
N ASP A 335 29.88 7.97 -5.02
CA ASP A 335 29.69 9.36 -5.47
C ASP A 335 28.32 9.82 -6.00
N ARG A 336 27.35 9.96 -5.09
CA ARG A 336 26.13 10.76 -5.32
C ARG A 336 26.41 12.26 -5.12
N SER A 337 27.33 12.85 -5.88
CA SER A 337 27.62 14.30 -5.77
C SER A 337 27.58 15.09 -7.07
N ASP A 338 27.66 14.48 -8.26
CA ASP A 338 27.78 15.32 -9.47
C ASP A 338 27.37 14.65 -10.80
N LYS A 339 26.22 13.98 -10.83
CA LYS A 339 25.67 13.38 -12.07
C LYS A 339 24.51 14.22 -12.60
N ARG A 340 24.82 15.33 -13.27
CA ARG A 340 23.89 16.02 -14.18
C ARG A 340 23.82 15.25 -15.50
N ILE A 341 22.69 14.62 -15.77
CA ILE A 341 22.36 14.11 -17.10
C ILE A 341 22.12 15.32 -17.99
N VAL A 342 23.02 15.57 -18.95
CA VAL A 342 22.86 16.61 -19.98
C VAL A 342 22.43 15.91 -21.25
N GLY A 343 21.13 16.00 -21.58
CA GLY A 343 20.64 15.72 -22.92
C GLY A 343 20.99 16.87 -23.87
N PRO A 344 21.21 16.62 -25.17
CA PRO A 344 21.48 17.65 -26.14
C PRO A 344 20.14 18.24 -26.60
N ASP A 345 19.58 19.16 -25.81
CA ASP A 345 18.73 20.25 -26.33
C ASP A 345 18.37 21.21 -25.19
N LYS A 346 19.07 22.35 -25.13
CA LYS A 346 18.72 23.49 -24.27
C LYS A 346 17.99 24.54 -25.09
N ARG A 347 16.73 24.84 -24.72
CA ARG A 347 16.13 26.19 -24.54
C ARG A 347 15.02 25.99 -23.49
N PHE A 348 14.92 26.74 -22.39
CA PHE A 348 14.73 28.19 -22.32
C PHE A 348 15.41 28.82 -21.09
N SER A 349 15.85 30.06 -21.30
CA SER A 349 16.14 31.07 -20.28
C SER A 349 14.85 31.85 -20.02
N ILE A 350 14.59 32.20 -18.75
CA ILE A 350 14.27 33.57 -18.29
C ILE A 350 14.82 33.69 -16.86
N ASP A 351 15.87 34.50 -16.70
CA ASP A 351 16.19 35.19 -15.44
C ASP A 351 15.31 36.44 -15.34
N ALA A 352 14.84 36.77 -14.14
CA ALA A 352 15.16 38.05 -13.49
C ALA A 352 14.48 38.16 -12.12
N ASP A 353 15.32 38.53 -11.15
CA ASP A 353 15.07 38.84 -9.74
C ASP A 353 13.92 39.83 -9.47
N HIS A 354 13.15 39.58 -8.40
CA HIS A 354 13.07 40.39 -7.18
C HIS A 354 12.42 39.58 -6.04
#